data_AF-A0A6L7T5R6-F1
#
_entry.id   AF-A0A6L7T5R6-F1
#
_cell.length_a   1.000
_cell.length_b   1.000
_cell.length_c   1.000
_cell.angle_alpha   90.00
_cell.angle_beta   90.00
_cell.angle_gamma   90.00
#
_symmetry.space_group_name_H-M   'P 1'
#
loop_
_entity.id
_entity.type
_entity.pdbx_description
1 polymer ?
#
loop_
_entity_poly.entity_id
_entity_poly.type
_entity_poly.pdbx_seq_one_letter_code
_entity_poly.pdbx_strand_id
1 'polypeptide(L)'
;MSNFSVEVRSDEPFEKALRRFTSKTRKAGLLRDLKKRRFYTKPSVQKKINRQKSIRRQQKAIRMAEVGFVRGARGTGGRGTGGRGTGGRGTGGRSPR
;
A
#
# COMPACT_ATOMS: atom_id res chain seq x y z
N MET A 1 -11.36 12.20 -16.72
CA MET A 1 -10.09 11.48 -16.54
C MET A 1 -9.29 12.25 -15.50
N SER A 2 -8.67 11.58 -14.53
CA SER A 2 -7.82 12.27 -13.55
C SER A 2 -6.56 12.77 -14.26
N ASN A 3 -6.35 14.09 -14.28
CA ASN A 3 -5.12 14.69 -14.78
C ASN A 3 -3.95 14.23 -13.89
N PHE A 4 -3.14 13.29 -14.37
CA PHE A 4 -2.02 12.72 -13.66
C PHE A 4 -0.73 13.46 -14.04
N SER A 5 -0.28 14.39 -13.18
CA SER A 5 1.01 15.08 -13.33
C SER A 5 1.90 14.84 -12.11
N VAL A 6 3.21 14.77 -12.27
CA VAL A 6 4.16 14.80 -11.15
C VAL A 6 5.18 15.85 -11.48
N GLU A 7 5.16 16.95 -10.73
CA GLU A 7 6.17 18.00 -10.86
C GLU A 7 7.46 17.55 -10.19
N VAL A 8 8.56 17.71 -10.92
CA VAL A 8 9.93 17.49 -10.44
C VAL A 8 10.53 18.87 -10.17
N ARG A 9 11.09 19.06 -8.98
CA ARG A 9 11.76 20.31 -8.61
C ARG A 9 13.26 20.17 -8.88
N SER A 10 13.91 21.25 -9.29
CA SER A 10 15.35 21.25 -9.61
C SER A 10 16.23 20.94 -8.39
N ASP A 11 15.76 21.29 -7.19
CA ASP A 11 16.53 21.18 -5.94
C ASP A 11 16.32 19.85 -5.20
N GLU A 12 15.75 18.82 -5.84
CA GLU A 12 15.50 17.54 -5.19
C GLU A 12 16.31 16.38 -5.75
N PRO A 13 16.75 15.44 -4.89
CA PRO A 13 17.34 14.18 -5.35
C PRO A 13 16.34 13.38 -6.20
N PHE A 14 16.83 12.78 -7.29
CA PHE A 14 16.03 12.00 -8.24
C PHE A 14 15.16 10.92 -7.56
N GLU A 15 15.70 10.24 -6.56
CA GLU A 15 15.05 9.17 -5.80
C GLU A 15 13.78 9.67 -5.09
N LYS A 16 13.78 10.94 -4.66
CA LYS A 16 12.63 11.56 -4.02
C LYS A 16 11.52 11.82 -5.04
N ALA A 17 11.87 12.32 -6.22
CA ALA A 17 10.92 12.49 -7.32
C ALA A 17 10.33 11.14 -7.77
N LEU A 18 11.16 10.11 -7.91
CA LEU A 18 10.72 8.75 -8.24
C LEU A 18 9.77 8.19 -7.18
N ARG A 19 10.08 8.35 -5.90
CA ARG A 19 9.20 7.92 -4.80
C ARG A 19 7.85 8.61 -4.85
N ARG A 20 7.80 9.92 -5.17
CA ARG A 20 6.53 10.64 -5.36
C ARG A 20 5.76 10.09 -6.56
N PHE A 21 6.42 9.85 -7.68
CA PHE A 21 5.80 9.25 -8.86
C PHE A 21 5.19 7.88 -8.56
N THR A 22 5.95 6.97 -7.94
CA THR A 22 5.45 5.63 -7.61
C THR A 22 4.28 5.71 -6.63
N SER A 23 4.36 6.59 -5.62
CA SER A 23 3.27 6.79 -4.66
C SER A 23 2.02 7.36 -5.32
N LYS A 24 2.17 8.41 -6.16
CA LYS A 24 1.04 9.03 -6.88
C LYS A 24 0.41 8.05 -7.86
N THR A 25 1.20 7.25 -8.59
CA THR A 25 0.71 6.20 -9.49
C THR A 25 -0.12 5.15 -8.75
N ARG A 26 0.35 4.72 -7.58
CA ARG A 26 -0.37 3.76 -6.73
C ARG A 26 -1.64 4.36 -6.12
N LYS A 27 -1.59 5.61 -5.67
CA LYS A 27 -2.73 6.34 -5.07
C LYS A 27 -3.81 6.65 -6.12
N ALA A 28 -3.40 7.08 -7.31
CA ALA A 28 -4.30 7.34 -8.44
C ALA A 28 -5.00 6.06 -8.94
N GLY A 29 -4.49 4.87 -8.59
CA GLY A 29 -5.11 3.62 -8.95
C GLY A 29 -4.89 3.21 -10.41
N LEU A 30 -4.04 3.93 -11.16
CA LEU A 30 -3.79 3.73 -12.59
C LEU A 30 -3.49 2.27 -12.94
N LEU A 31 -2.54 1.65 -12.23
CA LEU A 31 -2.17 0.25 -12.44
C LEU A 31 -3.32 -0.73 -12.13
N ARG A 32 -4.17 -0.41 -11.14
CA ARG A 32 -5.31 -1.25 -10.77
C ARG A 32 -6.40 -1.18 -11.83
N ASP A 33 -6.63 0.01 -12.39
CA ASP A 33 -7.62 0.24 -13.43
C ASP A 33 -7.20 -0.39 -14.75
N LEU A 34 -5.93 -0.25 -15.14
CA LEU A 34 -5.37 -0.95 -16.30
C LEU A 34 -5.54 -2.46 -16.17
N LYS A 35 -5.18 -3.04 -15.01
CA LYS A 35 -5.36 -4.49 -14.78
C LYS A 35 -6.82 -4.91 -14.81
N LYS A 36 -7.74 -4.08 -14.31
CA LYS A 36 -9.18 -4.35 -14.31
C LYS A 36 -9.77 -4.30 -15.73
N ARG A 37 -9.27 -3.38 -16.57
CA ARG A 37 -9.78 -3.14 -17.94
C ARG A 37 -9.09 -3.99 -19.01
N ARG A 38 -8.04 -4.73 -18.67
CA ARG A 38 -7.26 -5.55 -19.63
C ARG A 38 -8.11 -6.55 -20.42
N PHE A 39 -9.19 -7.07 -19.83
CA PHE A 39 -10.09 -8.01 -20.49
C PHE A 39 -11.55 -7.62 -20.26
N TYR A 40 -12.41 -7.99 -21.21
CA TYR A 40 -13.85 -7.88 -21.01
C TYR A 40 -14.27 -8.77 -19.84
N THR A 41 -14.96 -8.17 -18.88
CA THR A 41 -15.57 -8.88 -17.76
C THR A 41 -17.08 -8.71 -17.86
N LYS A 42 -17.82 -9.82 -17.98
CA LYS A 42 -19.28 -9.80 -18.01
C LYS A 42 -19.84 -8.97 -16.84
N PRO A 43 -20.88 -8.12 -17.04
CA PRO A 43 -21.38 -7.23 -16.00
C PRO A 43 -21.80 -7.95 -14.71
N SER A 44 -22.33 -9.17 -14.80
CA SER A 44 -22.66 -10.00 -13.62
C SER A 44 -21.42 -10.32 -12.77
N VAL A 45 -20.32 -10.72 -13.41
CA VAL A 45 -19.05 -11.00 -12.74
C VAL A 45 -18.49 -9.72 -12.11
N GLN A 46 -18.58 -8.60 -12.81
CA GLN A 46 -18.15 -7.30 -12.29
C GLN A 46 -18.96 -6.89 -11.04
N LYS A 47 -20.29 -7.10 -11.04
CA LYS A 47 -21.17 -6.88 -9.87
C LYS A 47 -20.77 -7.77 -8.69
N LYS A 48 -20.51 -9.07 -8.92
CA LYS A 48 -20.04 -10.01 -7.88
C LYS A 48 -18.71 -9.57 -7.26
N ILE A 49 -17.75 -9.18 -8.09
CA ILE A 49 -16.44 -8.68 -7.64
C ILE A 49 -16.61 -7.40 -6.80
N ASN A 50 -17.48 -6.47 -7.23
CA ASN A 50 -17.72 -5.22 -6.51
C ASN A 50 -18.37 -5.48 -5.14
N ARG A 51 -19.37 -6.35 -5.06
CA ARG A 51 -20.02 -6.75 -3.79
C ARG A 51 -19.01 -7.36 -2.83
N GLN A 52 -18.20 -8.30 -3.29
CA GLN A 52 -17.18 -8.93 -2.45
C GLN A 52 -16.11 -7.93 -1.98
N LYS A 53 -15.70 -6.98 -2.84
CA LYS A 53 -14.78 -5.90 -2.45
C LYS A 53 -15.39 -4.99 -1.39
N SER A 54 -16.69 -4.68 -1.46
CA SER A 54 -17.40 -3.88 -0.46
C SER A 54 -17.41 -4.55 0.90
N ILE A 55 -17.82 -5.83 0.94
CA ILE A 55 -17.86 -6.64 2.17
C ILE A 55 -16.47 -6.68 2.83
N ARG A 56 -15.42 -6.97 2.04
CA ARG A 56 -14.04 -6.99 2.56
C ARG A 56 -13.59 -5.64 3.11
N ARG A 57 -14.01 -4.52 2.50
CA ARG A 57 -13.70 -3.17 3.01
C ARG A 57 -14.40 -2.90 4.33
N GLN A 58 -15.69 -3.24 4.44
CA GLN A 58 -16.46 -3.10 5.68
C GLN A 58 -15.85 -3.94 6.81
N GLN A 59 -15.58 -5.22 6.56
CA GLN A 59 -14.92 -6.11 7.53
C GLN A 59 -13.56 -5.56 7.98
N LYS A 60 -12.76 -5.01 7.05
CA LYS A 60 -11.50 -4.38 7.41
C LYS A 60 -11.72 -3.13 8.27
N ALA A 61 -12.70 -2.29 7.96
CA ALA A 61 -12.98 -1.09 8.73
C ALA A 61 -13.42 -1.42 10.16
N ILE A 62 -14.32 -2.40 10.32
CA ILE A 62 -14.76 -2.92 11.62
C ILE A 62 -13.56 -3.45 12.40
N ARG A 63 -12.76 -4.35 11.81
CA ARG A 63 -11.53 -4.85 12.44
C ARG A 63 -10.62 -3.71 12.88
N MET A 64 -10.36 -2.72 12.01
CA MET A 64 -9.48 -1.60 12.35
C MET A 64 -10.04 -0.71 13.46
N ALA A 65 -11.36 -0.59 13.58
CA ALA A 65 -12.02 0.10 14.68
C ALA A 65 -11.94 -0.71 15.98
N GLU A 66 -12.09 -2.03 15.93
CA GLU A 66 -11.95 -2.96 17.07
C GLU A 66 -10.51 -3.00 17.61
N VAL A 67 -9.49 -3.09 16.72
CA VAL A 67 -8.07 -3.00 17.12
C VAL A 67 -7.56 -1.56 17.25
N GLY A 68 -8.44 -0.59 17.45
CA GLY A 68 -8.06 0.80 17.67
C GLY A 68 -6.97 0.90 18.74
N PHE A 69 -5.83 1.51 18.38
CA PHE A 69 -4.76 1.97 19.29
C PHE A 69 -3.59 1.01 19.64
N VAL A 70 -2.96 0.28 18.69
CA VAL A 70 -1.65 -0.38 18.99
C VAL A 70 -0.48 0.05 18.09
N ARG A 71 -0.71 0.83 17.04
CA ARG A 71 0.40 1.44 16.25
C ARG A 71 0.06 2.86 15.80
N GLY A 72 0.37 3.84 16.63
CA GLY A 72 0.22 5.25 16.28
C GLY A 72 0.78 6.27 17.27
N ALA A 73 0.99 5.89 18.55
CA ALA A 73 1.69 6.72 19.53
C ALA A 73 3.14 6.26 19.72
N ARG A 74 4.00 6.37 18.69
CA ARG A 74 5.46 6.26 18.84
C ARG A 74 6.20 7.20 17.87
N GLY A 75 6.59 8.36 18.41
CA GLY A 75 7.87 9.04 18.18
C GLY A 75 8.27 9.41 16.76
N THR A 76 8.08 10.67 16.38
CA THR A 76 9.00 11.34 15.45
C THR A 76 10.33 11.56 16.17
N GLY A 77 11.27 10.63 15.99
CA GLY A 77 12.58 10.62 16.63
C GLY A 77 13.52 11.72 16.13
N GLY A 78 14.24 12.29 17.09
CA GLY A 78 15.46 13.05 16.87
C GLY A 78 16.63 12.18 16.39
N ARG A 79 17.68 12.88 15.96
CA ARG A 79 18.97 12.35 15.47
C ARG A 79 19.67 11.54 16.55
N GLY A 80 20.42 10.50 16.15
CA GLY A 80 21.34 9.80 17.03
C GLY A 80 21.98 8.59 16.37
N THR A 81 23.31 8.63 16.31
CA THR A 81 24.25 7.79 15.57
C THR A 81 24.54 6.43 16.21
N GLY A 82 24.91 5.46 15.36
CA GLY A 82 25.94 4.44 15.69
C GLY A 82 25.45 3.09 16.21
N GLY A 83 26.14 2.02 15.78
CA GLY A 83 26.22 0.78 16.56
C GLY A 83 25.89 -0.51 15.79
N ARG A 84 26.95 -1.26 15.48
CA ARG A 84 27.03 -2.60 14.87
C ARG A 84 26.17 -3.66 15.58
N GLY A 85 25.80 -4.72 14.85
CA GLY A 85 25.36 -5.97 15.45
C GLY A 85 24.87 -7.01 14.42
N THR A 86 25.79 -7.86 13.98
CA THR A 86 25.58 -9.05 13.14
C THR A 86 24.87 -10.17 13.90
N GLY A 87 24.07 -10.98 13.20
CA GLY A 87 23.58 -12.31 13.63
C GLY A 87 22.06 -12.38 13.80
N GLY A 88 21.33 -13.40 13.37
CA GLY A 88 21.70 -14.67 12.76
C GLY A 88 20.49 -15.28 12.04
N ARG A 89 20.78 -16.29 11.22
CA ARG A 89 19.81 -17.08 10.46
C ARG A 89 18.95 -17.90 11.42
N GLY A 90 17.65 -17.99 11.15
CA GLY A 90 16.74 -18.90 11.83
C GLY A 90 15.60 -19.29 10.90
N THR A 91 15.84 -20.35 10.13
CA THR A 91 14.83 -21.08 9.36
C THR A 91 13.95 -21.90 10.29
N GLY A 92 12.63 -21.96 10.05
CA GLY A 92 11.85 -23.16 10.39
C GLY A 92 10.40 -22.98 10.83
N GLY A 93 9.49 -23.56 10.02
CA GLY A 93 8.24 -24.20 10.46
C GLY A 93 7.05 -23.27 10.80
N ARG A 94 5.79 -23.63 10.58
CA ARG A 94 5.14 -24.86 10.12
C ARG A 94 3.82 -24.47 9.43
N SER A 95 3.44 -25.19 8.39
CA SER A 95 2.09 -25.17 7.81
C SER A 95 1.08 -25.82 8.78
N PRO A 96 -0.15 -25.33 8.91
CA PRO A 96 -1.24 -26.09 9.50
C PRO A 96 -1.90 -26.99 8.45
N ARG A 97 -2.26 -28.21 8.85
CA ARG A 97 -3.25 -29.05 8.19
C ARG A 97 -4.65 -28.51 8.43
#